data_AF-A0A832TDE0-F1
#
_entry.id   AF-A0A832TDE0-F1
#
_cell.length_a   1.000
_cell.length_b   1.000
_cell.length_c   1.000
_cell.angle_alpha   90.00
_cell.angle_beta   90.00
_cell.angle_gamma   90.00
#
_symmetry.space_group_name_H-M   'P 1'
#
loop_
_entity.id
_entity.type
_entity.pdbx_description
1 polymer ?
#
loop_
_entity_poly.entity_id
_entity_poly.type
_entity_poly.pdbx_seq_one_letter_code
_entity_poly.pdbx_strand_id
1 'polypeptide(L)'
;MAGKKVIETGVDKLVRLINEKGQISIKEAAKELGISVSNIEEWADFLEEEGVISIQSKLATTYLTQRKVSKKDIVTKVKEAKQENEAVIRRVESSINAIQRDSEEIKLIDSEFRKIKSTLDDNFKKLSKKLENLENQRKSHSEMETRRKGLEDEYEKRLDQLAKKVKSEKLEYDGVMKLVHTEQENIKGEQKKIEDLKDTEQKLQKRLDDINKEISGVKQEIQKGNKELEDDETKLKKAEELAKKIETEIRSYQKDIEGLADDIDKSKKQLEGMEKEFISDVKALEEGKLDKVGAYRDAKKMVDSIKAFFDKTKVVEELIKKAEQEEKELKEHFEKMVKKAKAFSVLSGSEDVKKEIDGLGEELKAIEERKALLGGQLKKLRNIMRDIMR
;
A
#
# COMPACT_ATOMS: atom_id res chain seq x y z
N MET A 1 -53.27 52.24 -5.64
CA MET A 1 -53.50 50.81 -5.36
C MET A 1 -54.67 50.35 -6.22
N ALA A 2 -54.39 49.60 -7.29
CA ALA A 2 -55.43 49.05 -8.14
C ALA A 2 -56.10 47.89 -7.37
N GLY A 3 -57.32 48.10 -6.88
CA GLY A 3 -58.09 47.06 -6.22
C GLY A 3 -58.33 45.91 -7.19
N LYS A 4 -57.87 44.70 -6.82
CA LYS A 4 -58.25 43.46 -7.52
C LYS A 4 -59.78 43.41 -7.55
N LYS A 5 -60.38 43.54 -8.74
CA LYS A 5 -61.80 43.21 -8.94
C LYS A 5 -61.95 41.72 -8.70
N VAL A 6 -62.40 41.35 -7.50
CA VAL A 6 -62.83 39.98 -7.20
C VAL A 6 -64.02 39.70 -8.10
N ILE A 7 -63.94 38.63 -8.89
CA ILE A 7 -65.04 38.19 -9.74
C ILE A 7 -66.14 37.70 -8.79
N GLU A 8 -67.24 38.42 -8.72
CA GLU A 8 -68.37 38.09 -7.86
C GLU A 8 -69.31 37.12 -8.59
N THR A 9 -69.50 35.92 -8.03
CA THR A 9 -70.40 34.90 -8.56
C THR A 9 -71.85 35.17 -8.13
N GLY A 10 -72.81 34.47 -8.75
CA GLY A 10 -74.22 34.59 -8.35
C GLY A 10 -74.49 34.15 -6.90
N VAL A 11 -73.75 33.15 -6.43
CA VAL A 11 -73.81 32.66 -5.04
C VAL A 11 -73.31 33.72 -4.06
N ASP A 12 -72.21 34.42 -4.39
CA ASP A 12 -71.66 35.51 -3.55
C ASP A 12 -72.68 36.64 -3.36
N LYS A 13 -73.40 36.99 -4.44
CA LYS A 13 -74.46 38.01 -4.39
C LYS A 13 -75.62 37.57 -3.50
N LEU A 14 -75.99 36.28 -3.52
CA LEU A 14 -77.02 35.74 -2.66
C LEU A 14 -76.61 35.80 -1.18
N VAL A 15 -75.39 35.40 -0.85
CA VAL A 15 -74.88 35.48 0.53
C VAL A 15 -74.82 36.94 1.01
N ARG A 16 -74.33 37.86 0.17
CA ARG A 16 -74.32 39.30 0.50
C ARG A 16 -75.74 39.80 0.77
N LEU A 17 -76.70 39.43 -0.07
CA LEU A 17 -78.09 39.85 0.05
C LEU A 17 -78.74 39.34 1.35
N ILE A 18 -78.47 38.08 1.72
CA ILE A 18 -78.93 37.51 2.98
C ILE A 18 -78.29 38.23 4.17
N ASN A 19 -77.01 38.58 4.09
CA ASN A 19 -76.32 39.33 5.14
C ASN A 19 -76.85 40.76 5.31
N GLU A 20 -77.18 41.44 4.22
CA GLU A 20 -77.73 42.80 4.22
C GLU A 20 -79.16 42.84 4.79
N LYS A 21 -80.01 41.89 4.39
CA LYS A 21 -81.42 41.84 4.82
C LYS A 21 -81.66 41.07 6.11
N GLY A 22 -80.70 40.26 6.55
CA GLY A 22 -80.79 39.35 7.70
C GLY A 22 -81.67 38.12 7.47
N GLN A 23 -82.82 38.29 6.80
CA GLN A 23 -83.73 37.23 6.38
C GLN A 23 -84.40 37.63 5.06
N ILE A 24 -84.39 36.76 4.05
CA ILE A 24 -85.03 37.00 2.75
C ILE A 24 -85.77 35.74 2.28
N SER A 25 -86.94 35.88 1.66
CA SER A 25 -87.62 34.71 1.08
C SER A 25 -86.97 34.29 -0.24
N ILE A 26 -87.03 33.01 -0.60
CA ILE A 26 -86.44 32.51 -1.86
C ILE A 26 -87.02 33.26 -3.07
N LYS A 27 -88.32 33.52 -3.09
CA LYS A 27 -89.00 34.27 -4.17
C LYS A 27 -88.51 35.72 -4.26
N GLU A 28 -88.25 36.36 -3.13
CA GLU A 28 -87.73 37.72 -3.08
C GLU A 28 -86.27 37.78 -3.52
N ALA A 29 -85.43 36.84 -3.06
CA ALA A 29 -84.04 36.70 -3.50
C ALA A 29 -83.94 36.46 -5.01
N ALA A 30 -84.77 35.57 -5.55
CA ALA A 30 -84.87 35.29 -6.99
C ALA A 30 -85.21 36.57 -7.78
N LYS A 31 -86.20 37.34 -7.31
CA LYS A 31 -86.59 38.60 -7.93
C LYS A 31 -85.47 39.65 -7.89
N GLU A 32 -84.76 39.76 -6.78
CA GLU A 32 -83.74 40.79 -6.54
C GLU A 32 -82.43 40.51 -7.29
N LEU A 33 -82.07 39.24 -7.41
CA LEU A 33 -80.90 38.81 -8.17
C LEU A 33 -81.18 38.63 -9.66
N GLY A 34 -82.45 38.60 -10.08
CA GLY A 34 -82.87 38.37 -11.46
C GLY A 34 -82.64 36.93 -11.92
N ILE A 35 -82.82 35.97 -11.02
CA ILE A 35 -82.49 34.55 -11.20
C ILE A 35 -83.76 33.70 -10.95
N SER A 36 -83.86 32.51 -11.55
CA SER A 36 -85.00 31.61 -11.30
C SER A 36 -85.05 31.15 -9.84
N VAL A 37 -86.26 30.93 -9.33
CA VAL A 37 -86.50 30.40 -7.98
C VAL A 37 -85.76 29.07 -7.78
N SER A 38 -85.82 28.17 -8.78
CA SER A 38 -85.12 26.88 -8.76
C SER A 38 -83.62 27.01 -8.53
N ASN A 39 -82.95 27.97 -9.18
CA ASN A 39 -81.51 28.16 -9.00
C ASN A 39 -81.19 28.72 -7.61
N ILE A 40 -82.05 29.58 -7.04
CA ILE A 40 -81.89 30.07 -5.67
C ILE A 40 -82.12 28.95 -4.67
N GLU A 41 -83.06 28.02 -4.92
CA GLU A 41 -83.26 26.81 -4.12
C GLU A 41 -82.02 25.92 -4.15
N GLU A 42 -81.49 25.59 -5.32
CA GLU A 42 -80.25 24.81 -5.45
C GLU A 42 -79.06 25.46 -4.74
N TRP A 43 -78.92 26.79 -4.86
CA TRP A 43 -77.86 27.52 -4.17
C TRP A 43 -78.10 27.58 -2.66
N ALA A 44 -79.34 27.72 -2.23
CA ALA A 44 -79.69 27.75 -0.82
C ALA A 44 -79.43 26.39 -0.15
N ASP A 45 -79.83 25.30 -0.80
CA ASP A 45 -79.58 23.94 -0.34
C ASP A 45 -78.06 23.69 -0.24
N PHE A 46 -77.30 24.04 -1.28
CA PHE A 46 -75.83 23.96 -1.25
C PHE A 46 -75.22 24.81 -0.12
N LEU A 47 -75.68 26.05 0.07
CA LEU A 47 -75.19 26.94 1.12
C LEU A 47 -75.63 26.50 2.53
N GLU A 48 -76.74 25.79 2.67
CA GLU A 48 -77.18 25.18 3.93
C GLU A 48 -76.36 23.94 4.27
N GLU A 49 -76.06 23.09 3.28
CA GLU A 49 -75.14 21.94 3.41
C GLU A 49 -73.74 22.39 3.85
N GLU A 50 -73.20 23.43 3.20
CA GLU A 50 -71.93 24.08 3.59
C GLU A 50 -72.06 24.89 4.89
N GLY A 51 -73.30 25.10 5.37
CA GLY A 51 -73.56 25.72 6.65
C GLY A 51 -73.37 27.23 6.70
N VAL A 52 -73.40 27.91 5.56
CA VAL A 52 -73.28 29.36 5.42
C VAL A 52 -74.58 30.07 5.80
N ILE A 53 -75.72 29.47 5.45
CA ILE A 53 -77.06 29.99 5.73
C ILE A 53 -77.92 28.93 6.42
N SER A 54 -79.11 29.32 6.87
CA SER A 54 -80.12 28.39 7.38
C SER A 54 -81.45 28.66 6.70
N ILE A 55 -82.08 27.58 6.24
CA ILE A 55 -83.37 27.60 5.58
C ILE A 55 -84.46 27.42 6.63
N GLN A 56 -85.32 28.43 6.79
CA GLN A 56 -86.43 28.43 7.75
C GLN A 56 -87.77 28.51 7.01
N SER A 57 -88.64 27.54 7.24
CA SER A 57 -90.02 27.57 6.72
C SER A 57 -90.95 28.29 7.71
N LYS A 58 -91.58 29.39 7.29
CA LYS A 58 -92.62 30.09 8.07
C LYS A 58 -93.87 30.25 7.21
N LEU A 59 -95.00 29.69 7.64
CA LEU A 59 -96.31 29.82 6.99
C LEU A 59 -96.27 29.55 5.47
N ALA A 60 -95.75 28.37 5.09
CA ALA A 60 -95.58 27.91 3.70
C ALA A 60 -94.60 28.74 2.84
N THR A 61 -93.84 29.67 3.42
CA THR A 61 -92.78 30.41 2.73
C THR A 61 -91.42 30.04 3.29
N THR A 62 -90.50 29.68 2.40
CA THR A 62 -89.10 29.35 2.72
C THR A 62 -88.26 30.62 2.78
N TYR A 63 -87.59 30.84 3.90
CA TYR A 63 -86.72 31.98 4.14
C TYR A 63 -85.28 31.55 4.32
N LEU A 64 -84.39 32.28 3.67
CA LEU A 64 -82.96 32.19 3.84
C LEU A 64 -82.56 33.16 4.95
N THR A 65 -81.97 32.61 6.01
CA THR A 65 -81.48 33.39 7.15
C THR A 65 -79.98 33.22 7.27
N GLN A 66 -79.29 34.28 7.70
CA GLN A 66 -77.89 34.15 8.06
C GLN A 66 -77.77 33.12 9.18
N ARG A 67 -76.97 32.07 8.98
CA ARG A 67 -76.70 31.12 10.05
C ARG A 67 -75.89 31.83 11.11
N LYS A 68 -76.54 32.21 12.22
CA LYS A 68 -75.81 32.62 13.43
C LYS A 68 -75.15 31.37 13.98
N VAL A 69 -73.91 31.13 13.58
CA VAL A 69 -73.07 30.07 14.16
C VAL A 69 -73.19 30.21 15.67
N SER A 70 -73.76 29.21 16.33
CA SER A 70 -74.01 29.35 17.76
C SER A 70 -72.66 29.47 18.46
N LYS A 71 -72.58 30.26 19.54
CA LYS A 71 -71.36 30.31 20.37
C LYS A 71 -70.90 28.91 20.77
N LYS A 72 -71.84 27.97 20.91
CA LYS A 72 -71.58 26.55 21.20
C LYS A 72 -70.86 25.85 20.05
N ASP A 73 -71.27 26.04 18.80
CA ASP A 73 -70.62 25.42 17.63
C ASP A 73 -69.23 25.99 17.38
N ILE A 74 -69.03 27.30 17.58
CA ILE A 74 -67.71 27.93 17.54
C ILE A 74 -66.81 27.34 18.62
N VAL A 75 -67.30 27.24 19.87
CA VAL A 75 -66.53 26.65 20.98
C VAL A 75 -66.17 25.18 20.70
N THR A 76 -67.08 24.40 20.11
CA THR A 76 -66.80 23.01 19.74
C THR A 76 -65.75 22.93 18.63
N LYS A 77 -65.89 23.69 17.53
CA LYS A 77 -64.89 23.74 16.44
C LYS A 77 -63.52 24.24 16.92
N VAL A 78 -63.49 25.25 17.78
CA VAL A 78 -62.24 25.76 18.39
C VAL A 78 -61.61 24.70 19.29
N LYS A 79 -62.40 23.94 20.04
CA LYS A 79 -61.92 22.84 20.89
C LYS A 79 -61.36 21.70 20.05
N GLU A 80 -62.03 21.32 18.97
CA GLU A 80 -61.56 20.31 18.00
C GLU A 80 -60.24 20.74 17.36
N ALA A 81 -60.18 21.96 16.82
CA ALA A 81 -58.96 22.53 16.24
C ALA A 81 -57.81 22.59 17.26
N LYS A 82 -58.10 22.90 18.53
CA LYS A 82 -57.09 22.88 19.60
C LYS A 82 -56.58 21.46 19.88
N GLN A 83 -57.45 20.46 19.91
CA GLN A 83 -57.07 19.06 20.11
C GLN A 83 -56.25 18.52 18.94
N GLU A 84 -56.63 18.85 17.70
CA GLU A 84 -55.85 18.52 16.50
C GLU A 84 -54.47 19.18 16.53
N ASN A 85 -54.39 20.47 16.87
CA ASN A 85 -53.13 21.18 16.99
C ASN A 85 -52.23 20.58 18.09
N GLU A 86 -52.79 20.22 19.25
CA GLU A 86 -52.05 19.50 20.30
C GLU A 86 -51.53 18.14 19.83
N ALA A 87 -52.31 17.40 19.04
CA ALA A 87 -51.88 16.13 18.45
C ALA A 87 -50.74 16.34 17.44
N VAL A 88 -50.79 17.39 16.62
CA VAL A 88 -49.71 17.78 15.70
C VAL A 88 -48.44 18.12 16.48
N ILE A 89 -48.54 18.94 17.54
CA ILE A 89 -47.41 19.29 18.40
C ILE A 89 -46.75 18.04 18.99
N ARG A 90 -47.53 17.10 19.54
CA ARG A 90 -46.98 15.84 20.09
C ARG A 90 -46.29 14.99 19.03
N ARG A 91 -46.85 14.89 17.82
CA ARG A 91 -46.22 14.16 16.70
C ARG A 91 -44.89 14.81 16.29
N VAL A 92 -44.86 16.14 16.21
CA VAL A 92 -43.66 16.91 15.93
C VAL A 92 -42.59 16.69 17.01
N GLU A 93 -42.93 16.82 18.28
CA GLU A 93 -42.01 16.59 19.40
C GLU A 93 -41.45 15.16 19.41
N SER A 94 -42.29 14.16 19.16
CA SER A 94 -41.85 12.76 19.05
C SER A 94 -40.88 12.56 17.88
N SER A 95 -41.07 13.28 16.78
CA SER A 95 -40.19 13.21 15.61
C SER A 95 -38.87 13.93 15.83
N ILE A 96 -38.87 15.07 16.53
CA ILE A 96 -37.65 15.75 16.97
C ILE A 96 -36.80 14.81 17.83
N ASN A 97 -37.41 14.12 18.80
CA ASN A 97 -36.70 13.17 19.66
C ASN A 97 -36.12 11.99 18.88
N ALA A 98 -36.85 11.49 17.86
CA ALA A 98 -36.34 10.44 16.99
C ALA A 98 -35.11 10.92 16.20
N ILE A 99 -35.17 12.12 15.62
CA ILE A 99 -34.05 12.72 14.87
C ILE A 99 -32.85 13.00 15.78
N GLN A 100 -33.07 13.36 17.04
CA GLN A 100 -31.97 13.52 17.99
C GLN A 100 -31.22 12.19 18.24
N ARG A 101 -31.94 11.07 18.36
CA ARG A 101 -31.32 9.74 18.49
C ARG A 101 -30.57 9.36 17.21
N ASP A 102 -31.18 9.61 16.05
CA ASP A 102 -30.54 9.37 14.76
C ASP A 102 -29.27 10.21 14.59
N SER A 103 -29.27 11.45 15.08
CA SER A 103 -28.09 12.34 15.12
C SER A 103 -26.96 11.80 15.99
N GLU A 104 -27.29 11.27 17.17
CA GLU A 104 -26.32 10.62 18.05
C GLU A 104 -25.74 9.36 17.39
N GLU A 105 -26.56 8.58 16.68
CA GLU A 105 -26.10 7.43 15.90
C GLU A 105 -25.16 7.87 14.75
N ILE A 106 -25.49 8.92 14.00
CA ILE A 106 -24.62 9.48 12.95
C ILE A 106 -23.25 9.86 13.52
N LYS A 107 -23.22 10.57 14.65
CA LYS A 107 -21.98 10.99 15.31
C LYS A 107 -21.15 9.80 15.77
N LEU A 108 -21.79 8.77 16.32
CA LEU A 108 -21.10 7.55 16.70
C LEU A 108 -20.45 6.90 15.48
N ILE A 109 -21.21 6.73 14.39
CA ILE A 109 -20.72 6.14 13.15
C ILE A 109 -19.58 6.97 12.54
N ASP A 110 -19.69 8.31 12.50
CA ASP A 110 -18.61 9.18 12.03
C ASP A 110 -17.34 9.02 12.88
N SER A 111 -17.49 8.94 14.20
CA SER A 111 -16.34 8.75 15.10
C SER A 111 -15.63 7.40 14.90
N GLU A 112 -16.40 6.31 14.73
CA GLU A 112 -15.86 4.98 14.45
C GLU A 112 -15.19 4.95 13.08
N PHE A 113 -15.84 5.53 12.07
CA PHE A 113 -15.32 5.63 10.73
C PHE A 113 -13.99 6.39 10.67
N ARG A 114 -13.87 7.52 11.37
CA ARG A 114 -12.61 8.28 11.47
C ARG A 114 -11.49 7.48 12.13
N LYS A 115 -11.80 6.70 13.17
CA LYS A 115 -10.80 5.81 13.82
C LYS A 115 -10.30 4.74 12.84
N ILE A 116 -11.20 4.09 12.12
CA ILE A 116 -10.88 3.09 11.10
C ILE A 116 -9.99 3.72 10.01
N LYS A 117 -10.40 4.89 9.50
CA LYS A 117 -9.64 5.64 8.48
C LYS A 117 -8.23 5.98 8.96
N SER A 118 -8.08 6.50 10.19
CA SER A 118 -6.76 6.83 10.74
C SER A 118 -5.85 5.60 10.86
N THR A 119 -6.39 4.48 11.35
CA THR A 119 -5.61 3.24 11.51
C THR A 119 -5.18 2.69 10.15
N LEU A 120 -6.05 2.79 9.14
CA LEU A 120 -5.73 2.38 7.78
C LEU A 120 -4.71 3.29 7.11
N ASP A 121 -4.82 4.61 7.28
CA ASP A 121 -3.83 5.55 6.76
C ASP A 121 -2.42 5.26 7.34
N ASP A 122 -2.34 4.96 8.63
CA ASP A 122 -1.07 4.60 9.27
C ASP A 122 -0.52 3.26 8.76
N ASN A 123 -1.38 2.26 8.60
CA ASN A 123 -0.99 0.98 8.02
C ASN A 123 -0.56 1.13 6.55
N PHE A 124 -1.23 1.98 5.78
CA PHE A 124 -0.88 2.25 4.39
C PHE A 124 0.47 2.97 4.27
N LYS A 125 0.77 3.94 5.15
CA LYS A 125 2.09 4.57 5.22
C LYS A 125 3.18 3.55 5.54
N LYS A 126 2.94 2.63 6.49
CA LYS A 126 3.87 1.54 6.81
C LYS A 126 4.07 0.59 5.63
N LEU A 127 2.99 0.20 4.95
CA LEU A 127 3.03 -0.68 3.79
C LEU A 127 3.77 -0.02 2.61
N SER A 128 3.49 1.26 2.34
CA SER A 128 4.16 2.04 1.30
C SER A 128 5.66 2.12 1.54
N LYS A 129 6.07 2.39 2.79
CA LYS A 129 7.49 2.39 3.19
C LYS A 129 8.13 1.00 3.04
N LYS A 130 7.39 -0.08 3.35
CA LYS A 130 7.88 -1.44 3.14
C LYS A 130 8.02 -1.79 1.65
N LEU A 131 7.09 -1.35 0.80
CA LEU A 131 7.16 -1.51 -0.64
C LEU A 131 8.33 -0.73 -1.25
N GLU A 132 8.54 0.51 -0.83
CA GLU A 132 9.69 1.32 -1.24
C GLU A 132 11.02 0.65 -0.85
N ASN A 133 11.12 0.13 0.38
CA ASN A 133 12.29 -0.63 0.81
C ASN A 133 12.51 -1.91 -0.03
N LEU A 134 11.44 -2.65 -0.35
CA LEU A 134 11.52 -3.84 -1.22
C LEU A 134 11.93 -3.48 -2.65
N GLU A 135 11.46 -2.36 -3.18
CA GLU A 135 11.85 -1.88 -4.51
C GLU A 135 13.33 -1.47 -4.53
N ASN A 136 13.80 -0.79 -3.50
CA ASN A 136 15.21 -0.43 -3.34
C ASN A 136 16.10 -1.69 -3.19
N GLN A 137 15.65 -2.69 -2.43
CA GLN A 137 16.34 -3.98 -2.33
C GLN A 137 16.39 -4.69 -3.69
N ARG A 138 15.30 -4.65 -4.47
CA ARG A 138 15.26 -5.25 -5.81
C ARG A 138 16.24 -4.54 -6.77
N LYS A 139 16.30 -3.20 -6.73
CA LYS A 139 17.26 -2.43 -7.52
C LYS A 139 18.70 -2.78 -7.14
N SER A 140 19.01 -2.81 -5.84
CA SER A 140 20.32 -3.23 -5.34
C SER A 140 20.69 -4.66 -5.77
N HIS A 141 19.74 -5.61 -5.72
CA HIS A 141 19.98 -6.97 -6.21
C HIS A 141 20.29 -6.99 -7.71
N SER A 142 19.54 -6.23 -8.52
CA SER A 142 19.78 -6.13 -9.97
C SER A 142 21.16 -5.54 -10.30
N GLU A 143 21.61 -4.55 -9.53
CA GLU A 143 22.94 -3.97 -9.68
C GLU A 143 24.05 -4.95 -9.28
N MET A 144 23.86 -5.68 -8.17
CA MET A 144 24.79 -6.71 -7.71
C MET A 144 24.91 -7.85 -8.72
N GLU A 145 23.80 -8.25 -9.34
CA GLU A 145 23.78 -9.30 -10.35
C GLU A 145 24.48 -8.87 -11.65
N THR A 146 24.35 -7.59 -12.02
CA THR A 146 25.10 -7.00 -13.14
C THR A 146 26.60 -6.94 -12.83
N ARG A 147 26.99 -6.54 -11.61
CA ARG A 147 28.39 -6.55 -11.16
C ARG A 147 28.98 -7.95 -11.11
N ARG A 148 28.22 -8.93 -10.59
CA ARG A 148 28.61 -10.34 -10.54
C ARG A 148 28.94 -10.86 -11.93
N LYS A 149 28.06 -10.62 -12.90
CA LYS A 149 28.28 -11.01 -14.30
C LYS A 149 29.51 -10.34 -14.90
N GLY A 150 29.73 -9.05 -14.64
CA GLY A 150 30.93 -8.34 -15.09
C GLY A 150 32.23 -8.91 -14.50
N LEU A 151 32.22 -9.33 -13.23
CA LEU A 151 33.36 -10.01 -12.60
C LEU A 151 33.60 -11.39 -13.19
N GLU A 152 32.54 -12.18 -13.44
CA GLU A 152 32.64 -13.48 -14.11
C GLU A 152 33.32 -13.34 -15.48
N ASP A 153 32.87 -12.37 -16.29
CA ASP A 153 33.47 -12.08 -17.60
C ASP A 153 34.94 -11.63 -17.50
N GLU A 154 35.31 -10.89 -16.44
CA GLU A 154 36.71 -10.48 -16.22
C GLU A 154 37.61 -11.66 -15.80
N TYR A 155 37.13 -12.51 -14.89
CA TYR A 155 37.85 -13.71 -14.45
C TYR A 155 38.03 -14.70 -15.60
N GLU A 156 37.01 -14.89 -16.44
CA GLU A 156 37.10 -15.77 -17.62
C GLU A 156 38.19 -15.27 -18.59
N LYS A 157 38.25 -13.96 -18.85
CA LYS A 157 39.33 -13.35 -19.66
C LYS A 157 40.71 -13.54 -19.05
N ARG A 158 40.85 -13.42 -17.72
CA ARG A 158 42.13 -13.64 -17.03
C ARG A 158 42.56 -15.10 -17.07
N LEU A 159 41.62 -16.03 -16.89
CA LEU A 159 41.87 -17.46 -17.02
C LEU A 159 42.35 -17.82 -18.43
N ASP A 160 41.73 -17.26 -19.46
CA ASP A 160 42.16 -17.43 -20.85
C ASP A 160 43.57 -16.90 -21.10
N GLN A 161 43.92 -15.74 -20.54
CA GLN A 161 45.27 -15.18 -20.66
C GLN A 161 46.31 -16.04 -19.94
N LEU A 162 45.99 -16.53 -18.73
CA LEU A 162 46.86 -17.43 -17.98
C LEU A 162 47.04 -18.76 -18.72
N ALA A 163 45.97 -19.34 -19.25
CA ALA A 163 46.04 -20.56 -20.04
C ALA A 163 46.95 -20.40 -21.27
N LYS A 164 46.89 -19.25 -21.95
CA LYS A 164 47.80 -18.92 -23.06
C LYS A 164 49.26 -18.82 -22.61
N LYS A 165 49.54 -18.16 -21.48
CA LYS A 165 50.90 -18.04 -20.92
C LYS A 165 51.48 -19.38 -20.49
N VAL A 166 50.70 -20.18 -19.75
CA VAL A 166 51.12 -21.54 -19.35
C VAL A 166 51.42 -22.39 -20.58
N LYS A 167 50.61 -22.26 -21.64
CA LYS A 167 50.86 -22.98 -22.90
C LYS A 167 52.17 -22.53 -23.57
N SER A 168 52.48 -21.23 -23.59
CA SER A 168 53.75 -20.74 -24.17
C SER A 168 54.96 -21.14 -23.33
N GLU A 169 54.91 -21.00 -22.00
CA GLU A 169 56.01 -21.40 -21.11
C GLU A 169 56.26 -22.90 -21.18
N LYS A 170 55.22 -23.72 -21.31
CA LYS A 170 55.37 -25.16 -21.53
C LYS A 170 56.11 -25.47 -22.84
N LEU A 171 55.80 -24.76 -23.93
CA LEU A 171 56.49 -24.93 -25.21
C LEU A 171 57.97 -24.51 -25.11
N GLU A 172 58.27 -23.42 -24.40
CA GLU A 172 59.64 -22.98 -24.16
C GLU A 172 60.41 -23.99 -23.30
N TYR A 173 59.81 -24.48 -22.22
CA TYR A 173 60.38 -25.53 -21.37
C TYR A 173 60.68 -26.80 -22.17
N ASP A 174 59.74 -27.28 -22.98
CA ASP A 174 59.95 -28.44 -23.86
C ASP A 174 61.10 -28.21 -24.85
N GLY A 175 61.27 -26.97 -25.32
CA GLY A 175 62.40 -26.55 -26.15
C GLY A 175 63.74 -26.63 -25.42
N VAL A 176 63.82 -26.07 -24.21
CA VAL A 176 65.03 -26.12 -23.36
C VAL A 176 65.37 -27.56 -23.00
N MET A 177 64.40 -28.40 -22.66
CA MET A 177 64.62 -29.81 -22.32
C MET A 177 65.21 -30.60 -23.50
N LYS A 178 64.81 -30.31 -24.74
CA LYS A 178 65.44 -30.91 -25.94
C LYS A 178 66.89 -30.48 -26.10
N LEU A 179 67.21 -29.22 -25.84
CA LEU A 179 68.59 -28.72 -25.88
C LEU A 179 69.45 -29.39 -24.81
N VAL A 180 68.96 -29.47 -23.56
CA VAL A 180 69.65 -30.17 -22.46
C VAL A 180 69.92 -31.62 -22.84
N HIS A 181 68.94 -32.33 -23.41
CA HIS A 181 69.12 -33.72 -23.81
C HIS A 181 70.18 -33.87 -24.92
N THR A 182 70.17 -32.97 -25.91
CA THR A 182 71.17 -32.94 -26.98
C THR A 182 72.58 -32.72 -26.42
N GLU A 183 72.72 -31.78 -25.48
CA GLU A 183 74.01 -31.47 -24.87
C GLU A 183 74.51 -32.60 -23.97
N GLN A 184 73.62 -33.29 -23.25
CA GLN A 184 73.97 -34.50 -22.52
C GLN A 184 74.52 -35.60 -23.43
N GLU A 185 73.95 -35.79 -24.61
CA GLU A 185 74.45 -36.74 -25.61
C GLU A 185 75.83 -36.30 -26.16
N ASN A 186 76.02 -35.01 -26.43
CA ASN A 186 77.31 -34.46 -26.83
C ASN A 186 78.40 -34.70 -25.77
N ILE A 187 78.11 -34.38 -24.50
CA ILE A 187 79.03 -34.58 -23.37
C ILE A 187 79.40 -36.05 -23.22
N LYS A 188 78.45 -36.98 -23.34
CA LYS A 188 78.76 -38.43 -23.33
C LYS A 188 79.70 -38.80 -24.48
N GLY A 189 79.47 -38.25 -25.67
CA GLY A 189 80.34 -38.44 -26.82
C GLY A 189 81.76 -37.92 -26.59
N GLU A 190 81.90 -36.75 -25.97
CA GLU A 190 83.20 -36.18 -25.61
C GLU A 190 83.90 -36.95 -24.49
N GLN A 191 83.17 -37.38 -23.45
CA GLN A 191 83.69 -38.23 -22.38
C GLN A 191 84.29 -39.51 -22.95
N LYS A 192 83.61 -40.15 -23.91
CA LYS A 192 84.13 -41.33 -24.60
C LYS A 192 85.42 -41.03 -25.36
N LYS A 193 85.49 -39.91 -26.08
CA LYS A 193 86.73 -39.47 -26.75
C LYS A 193 87.87 -39.22 -25.76
N ILE A 194 87.58 -38.62 -24.60
CA ILE A 194 88.58 -38.41 -23.54
C ILE A 194 89.07 -39.75 -23.01
N GLU A 195 88.18 -40.72 -22.81
CA GLU A 195 88.55 -42.08 -22.38
C GLU A 195 89.44 -42.78 -23.43
N ASP A 196 89.08 -42.71 -24.72
CA ASP A 196 89.89 -43.22 -25.83
C ASP A 196 91.28 -42.54 -25.90
N LEU A 197 91.32 -41.22 -25.67
CA LEU A 197 92.57 -40.45 -25.62
C LEU A 197 93.42 -40.83 -24.41
N LYS A 198 92.81 -41.05 -23.24
CA LYS A 198 93.49 -41.48 -22.01
C LYS A 198 94.09 -42.89 -22.19
N ASP A 199 93.37 -43.79 -22.83
CA ASP A 199 93.89 -45.11 -23.20
C ASP A 199 95.06 -45.00 -24.17
N THR A 200 94.99 -44.07 -25.12
CA THR A 200 96.08 -43.78 -26.06
C THR A 200 97.28 -43.17 -25.35
N GLU A 201 97.05 -42.22 -24.45
CA GLU A 201 98.07 -41.61 -23.58
C GLU A 201 98.74 -42.68 -22.72
N GLN A 202 97.99 -43.59 -22.09
CA GLN A 202 98.56 -44.70 -21.33
C GLN A 202 99.42 -45.63 -22.20
N LYS A 203 98.99 -45.91 -23.44
CA LYS A 203 99.80 -46.70 -24.39
C LYS A 203 101.07 -45.97 -24.80
N LEU A 204 100.99 -44.65 -25.03
CA LEU A 204 102.13 -43.79 -25.34
C LEU A 204 103.06 -43.65 -24.13
N GLN A 205 102.53 -43.55 -22.92
CA GLN A 205 103.28 -43.51 -21.67
C GLN A 205 104.00 -44.84 -21.46
N LYS A 206 103.34 -45.99 -21.66
CA LYS A 206 104.02 -47.29 -21.65
C LYS A 206 105.13 -47.38 -22.69
N ARG A 207 104.90 -46.90 -23.92
CA ARG A 207 105.94 -46.81 -24.94
C ARG A 207 107.07 -45.87 -24.54
N LEU A 208 106.77 -44.73 -23.93
CA LEU A 208 107.75 -43.80 -23.38
C LEU A 208 108.51 -44.42 -22.22
N ASP A 209 107.87 -45.21 -21.36
CA ASP A 209 108.50 -45.95 -20.27
C ASP A 209 109.38 -47.07 -20.81
N ASP A 210 109.00 -47.73 -21.91
CA ASP A 210 109.80 -48.73 -22.61
C ASP A 210 111.00 -48.07 -23.31
N ILE A 211 110.78 -46.94 -24.00
CA ILE A 211 111.85 -46.11 -24.56
C ILE A 211 112.73 -45.56 -23.44
N ASN A 212 112.16 -45.13 -22.31
CA ASN A 212 112.91 -44.69 -21.14
C ASN A 212 113.62 -45.86 -20.47
N LYS A 213 113.13 -47.10 -20.57
CA LYS A 213 113.85 -48.31 -20.15
C LYS A 213 115.01 -48.60 -21.07
N GLU A 214 114.84 -48.48 -22.39
CA GLU A 214 115.93 -48.56 -23.38
C GLU A 214 116.96 -47.46 -23.14
N ILE A 215 116.51 -46.22 -22.95
CA ILE A 215 117.32 -45.07 -22.57
C ILE A 215 117.91 -45.29 -21.17
N SER A 216 117.27 -45.97 -20.23
CA SER A 216 117.82 -46.32 -18.90
C SER A 216 118.84 -47.46 -18.98
N GLY A 217 118.75 -48.34 -19.98
CA GLY A 217 119.83 -49.23 -20.36
C GLY A 217 121.04 -48.44 -20.86
N VAL A 218 120.80 -47.37 -21.61
CA VAL A 218 121.84 -46.39 -22.04
C VAL A 218 122.27 -45.45 -20.89
N LYS A 219 121.41 -45.17 -19.90
CA LYS A 219 121.67 -44.27 -18.76
C LYS A 219 122.25 -45.00 -17.55
N GLN A 220 122.08 -46.31 -17.41
CA GLN A 220 122.85 -47.14 -16.46
C GLN A 220 124.33 -47.21 -16.87
N GLU A 221 124.68 -46.90 -18.12
CA GLU A 221 126.05 -46.59 -18.51
C GLU A 221 126.48 -45.16 -18.12
N ILE A 222 125.55 -44.20 -17.96
CA ILE A 222 125.86 -42.76 -17.78
C ILE A 222 125.70 -42.25 -16.33
N GLN A 223 124.88 -42.88 -15.48
CA GLN A 223 124.73 -42.52 -14.06
C GLN A 223 125.29 -43.57 -13.10
N LYS A 224 126.52 -43.95 -13.43
CA LYS A 224 127.65 -44.04 -12.48
C LYS A 224 128.09 -42.65 -11.95
N GLY A 225 127.25 -41.63 -12.14
CA GLY A 225 127.49 -40.22 -11.85
C GLY A 225 126.26 -39.57 -11.24
N ASN A 226 126.43 -39.10 -10.01
CA ASN A 226 125.66 -38.05 -9.33
C ASN A 226 124.22 -38.44 -8.94
N LYS A 227 124.00 -39.05 -7.77
CA LYS A 227 123.92 -38.44 -6.42
C LYS A 227 122.98 -37.24 -6.31
N GLU A 228 122.05 -37.39 -5.37
CA GLU A 228 121.44 -36.33 -4.53
C GLU A 228 120.49 -35.39 -5.29
N LEU A 229 119.36 -34.89 -4.78
CA LEU A 229 118.61 -34.94 -3.53
C LEU A 229 117.33 -34.09 -3.82
N GLU A 230 116.36 -34.15 -2.92
CA GLU A 230 115.59 -32.96 -2.46
C GLU A 230 114.98 -32.01 -3.50
N ASP A 231 113.66 -32.13 -3.78
CA ASP A 231 112.74 -30.97 -3.83
C ASP A 231 111.29 -31.32 -4.29
N ASP A 232 110.62 -32.27 -3.62
CA ASP A 232 109.17 -32.45 -3.83
C ASP A 232 108.40 -32.61 -2.50
N GLU A 233 108.92 -31.99 -1.44
CA GLU A 233 108.22 -31.79 -0.16
C GLU A 233 107.37 -30.49 -0.12
N THR A 234 107.32 -29.75 -1.23
CA THR A 234 106.79 -28.36 -1.30
C THR A 234 105.62 -28.15 -2.27
N LYS A 235 104.87 -29.20 -2.62
CA LYS A 235 103.66 -29.05 -3.48
C LYS A 235 102.34 -29.50 -2.82
N LEU A 236 102.39 -30.08 -1.62
CA LEU A 236 101.21 -30.54 -0.86
C LEU A 236 100.48 -29.44 -0.07
N LYS A 237 101.01 -28.21 0.02
CA LYS A 237 100.49 -27.15 0.92
C LYS A 237 99.61 -26.06 0.27
N LYS A 238 99.31 -26.13 -1.03
CA LYS A 238 98.58 -25.04 -1.73
C LYS A 238 97.19 -25.39 -2.25
N ALA A 239 96.69 -26.60 -2.02
CA ALA A 239 95.34 -27.00 -2.44
C ALA A 239 94.27 -26.87 -1.33
N GLU A 240 94.66 -26.66 -0.07
CA GLU A 240 93.75 -26.54 1.09
C GLU A 240 93.15 -25.13 1.29
N GLU A 241 93.61 -24.12 0.54
CA GLU A 241 93.14 -22.74 0.68
C GLU A 241 91.97 -22.35 -0.24
N LEU A 242 91.66 -23.15 -1.27
CA LEU A 242 90.57 -22.84 -2.21
C LEU A 242 89.20 -23.45 -1.83
N ALA A 243 89.16 -24.37 -0.85
CA ALA A 243 87.91 -24.98 -0.37
C ALA A 243 87.15 -24.15 0.69
N LYS A 244 87.78 -23.13 1.30
CA LYS A 244 87.20 -22.33 2.39
C LYS A 244 86.38 -21.11 1.97
N LYS A 245 86.22 -20.85 0.66
CA LYS A 245 85.57 -19.62 0.15
C LYS A 245 84.19 -19.83 -0.48
N ILE A 246 83.72 -21.07 -0.61
CA ILE A 246 82.39 -21.41 -1.18
C ILE A 246 81.41 -21.92 -0.11
N GLU A 247 81.89 -22.17 1.12
CA GLU A 247 81.06 -22.58 2.27
C GLU A 247 80.31 -21.41 2.96
N THR A 248 80.63 -20.16 2.60
CA THR A 248 80.10 -18.95 3.27
C THR A 248 78.90 -18.29 2.56
N GLU A 249 78.50 -18.74 1.36
CA GLU A 249 77.36 -18.16 0.61
C GLU A 249 76.15 -19.09 0.43
N ILE A 250 76.20 -20.34 0.90
CA ILE A 250 75.07 -21.29 0.83
C ILE A 250 74.26 -21.35 2.15
N ARG A 251 74.68 -20.66 3.22
CA ARG A 251 73.97 -20.63 4.52
C ARG A 251 73.00 -19.44 4.72
N SER A 252 72.69 -18.64 3.70
CA SER A 252 71.68 -17.57 3.80
C SER A 252 70.40 -17.79 2.97
N TYR A 253 70.19 -18.99 2.42
CA TYR A 253 68.92 -19.39 1.77
C TYR A 253 68.25 -20.63 2.39
N GLN A 254 68.68 -21.01 3.61
CA GLN A 254 68.05 -22.05 4.45
C GLN A 254 67.49 -21.46 5.76
N LYS A 255 67.14 -20.17 5.78
CA LYS A 255 66.53 -19.49 6.94
C LYS A 255 65.20 -18.78 6.65
N ASP A 256 64.55 -19.11 5.52
CA ASP A 256 63.19 -18.66 5.17
C ASP A 256 62.25 -19.84 4.76
N ILE A 257 62.57 -21.09 5.16
CA ILE A 257 61.75 -22.29 4.89
C ILE A 257 61.32 -23.05 6.17
N GLU A 258 61.54 -22.51 7.38
CA GLU A 258 60.94 -23.04 8.62
C GLU A 258 60.32 -21.93 9.47
N GLY A 259 59.23 -21.38 8.92
CA GLY A 259 58.36 -20.41 9.59
C GLY A 259 56.98 -20.28 8.95
N LEU A 260 56.56 -21.23 8.11
CA LEU A 260 55.23 -21.30 7.49
C LEU A 260 54.62 -22.69 7.67
N ALA A 261 54.63 -23.16 8.92
CA ALA A 261 53.90 -24.35 9.37
C ALA A 261 53.06 -24.12 10.64
N ASP A 262 52.91 -22.86 11.09
CA ASP A 262 52.09 -22.50 12.27
C ASP A 262 50.88 -21.59 11.96
N ASP A 263 50.71 -21.12 10.71
CA ASP A 263 49.53 -20.32 10.28
C ASP A 263 48.49 -21.10 9.45
N ILE A 264 48.74 -22.38 9.15
CA ILE A 264 47.79 -23.25 8.43
C ILE A 264 46.93 -24.10 9.39
N ASP A 265 47.38 -24.39 10.61
CA ASP A 265 46.60 -25.19 11.57
C ASP A 265 45.66 -24.34 12.47
N LYS A 266 45.91 -23.02 12.60
CA LYS A 266 44.99 -22.08 13.26
C LYS A 266 43.85 -21.59 12.35
N SER A 267 44.08 -21.53 11.04
CA SER A 267 43.05 -21.12 10.06
C SER A 267 42.09 -22.26 9.68
N LYS A 268 42.42 -23.52 10.02
CA LYS A 268 41.56 -24.70 9.79
C LYS A 268 40.55 -24.96 10.91
N LYS A 269 40.90 -24.64 12.17
CA LYS A 269 39.99 -24.80 13.34
C LYS A 269 38.96 -23.66 13.51
N GLN A 270 39.10 -22.54 12.79
CA GLN A 270 38.04 -21.52 12.71
C GLN A 270 37.02 -21.79 11.59
N LEU A 271 37.32 -22.66 10.63
CA LEU A 271 36.37 -23.07 9.57
C LEU A 271 35.41 -24.18 10.03
N GLU A 272 35.81 -25.09 10.92
CA GLU A 272 34.90 -26.14 11.45
C GLU A 272 33.93 -25.66 12.54
N GLY A 273 34.17 -24.47 13.11
CA GLY A 273 33.26 -23.80 14.06
C GLY A 273 32.19 -22.95 13.37
N MET A 274 32.54 -22.29 12.26
CA MET A 274 31.60 -21.47 11.48
C MET A 274 30.68 -22.31 10.57
N GLU A 275 31.08 -23.54 10.24
CA GLU A 275 30.23 -24.47 9.48
C GLU A 275 29.08 -25.07 10.33
N LYS A 276 29.19 -25.06 11.67
CA LYS A 276 28.13 -25.54 12.57
C LYS A 276 27.08 -24.50 12.98
N GLU A 277 27.38 -23.20 12.90
CA GLU A 277 26.36 -22.14 13.02
C GLU A 277 25.74 -21.80 11.65
N PHE A 278 26.50 -21.90 10.55
CA PHE A 278 25.94 -21.70 9.21
C PHE A 278 24.94 -22.79 8.82
N ILE A 279 25.10 -24.03 9.28
CA ILE A 279 24.13 -25.12 9.04
C ILE A 279 22.89 -25.06 9.94
N SER A 280 22.91 -24.37 11.11
CA SER A 280 21.68 -24.14 11.88
C SER A 280 20.87 -22.94 11.38
N ASP A 281 21.54 -21.90 10.87
CA ASP A 281 20.85 -20.72 10.33
C ASP A 281 20.38 -20.92 8.88
N VAL A 282 21.06 -21.78 8.10
CA VAL A 282 20.60 -22.16 6.74
C VAL A 282 19.45 -23.18 6.78
N LYS A 283 19.35 -24.07 7.78
CA LYS A 283 18.15 -24.93 7.94
C LYS A 283 16.89 -24.18 8.37
N ALA A 284 17.01 -23.05 9.07
CA ALA A 284 15.87 -22.18 9.39
C ALA A 284 15.39 -21.32 8.19
N LEU A 285 16.23 -21.15 7.16
CA LEU A 285 15.88 -20.53 5.88
C LEU A 285 15.46 -21.55 4.81
N GLU A 286 15.92 -22.80 4.90
CA GLU A 286 15.58 -23.92 4.00
C GLU A 286 14.33 -24.73 4.42
N GLU A 287 13.71 -24.45 5.58
CA GLU A 287 12.35 -24.91 5.92
C GLU A 287 11.23 -24.22 5.11
N GLY A 288 11.58 -23.59 3.97
CA GLY A 288 10.80 -23.73 2.75
C GLY A 288 9.31 -23.40 2.85
N LYS A 289 8.95 -22.14 3.08
CA LYS A 289 7.63 -21.60 2.70
C LYS A 289 7.72 -20.12 2.37
N LEU A 290 8.14 -19.75 1.16
CA LEU A 290 7.70 -18.49 0.54
C LEU A 290 7.94 -18.53 -0.97
N ASP A 291 6.89 -18.96 -1.65
CA ASP A 291 6.74 -18.93 -3.09
C ASP A 291 6.82 -17.45 -3.57
N LYS A 292 7.91 -17.10 -4.27
CA LYS A 292 8.19 -15.74 -4.77
C LYS A 292 7.16 -15.26 -5.81
N VAL A 293 6.22 -16.10 -6.23
CA VAL A 293 5.08 -15.76 -7.09
C VAL A 293 3.78 -15.51 -6.28
N GLY A 294 3.67 -16.08 -5.08
CA GLY A 294 2.53 -15.89 -4.16
C GLY A 294 2.52 -14.51 -3.51
N ALA A 295 3.67 -14.04 -3.02
CA ALA A 295 3.78 -12.75 -2.32
C ALA A 295 3.36 -11.54 -3.18
N TYR A 296 3.59 -11.59 -4.50
CA TYR A 296 3.15 -10.53 -5.42
C TYR A 296 1.65 -10.61 -5.76
N ARG A 297 1.09 -11.83 -5.85
CA ARG A 297 -0.34 -12.05 -6.02
C ARG A 297 -1.12 -11.62 -4.78
N ASP A 298 -0.58 -11.88 -3.59
CA ASP A 298 -1.17 -11.48 -2.32
C ASP A 298 -1.05 -9.97 -2.10
N ALA A 299 0.08 -9.35 -2.48
CA ALA A 299 0.21 -7.89 -2.50
C ALA A 299 -0.77 -7.24 -3.49
N LYS A 300 -0.98 -7.83 -4.67
CA LYS A 300 -1.95 -7.30 -5.66
C LYS A 300 -3.40 -7.44 -5.17
N LYS A 301 -3.77 -8.59 -4.60
CA LYS A 301 -5.08 -8.75 -3.94
C LYS A 301 -5.27 -7.78 -2.78
N MET A 302 -4.20 -7.47 -2.05
CA MET A 302 -4.20 -6.48 -0.97
C MET A 302 -4.39 -5.06 -1.52
N VAL A 303 -3.77 -4.71 -2.65
CA VAL A 303 -3.99 -3.42 -3.33
C VAL A 303 -5.43 -3.30 -3.85
N ASP A 304 -5.98 -4.37 -4.41
CA ASP A 304 -7.36 -4.39 -4.90
C ASP A 304 -8.38 -4.30 -3.75
N SER A 305 -8.15 -4.96 -2.62
CA SER A 305 -8.99 -4.84 -1.43
C SER A 305 -8.87 -3.47 -0.75
N ILE A 306 -7.67 -2.86 -0.75
CA ILE A 306 -7.46 -1.48 -0.31
C ILE A 306 -8.24 -0.50 -1.21
N LYS A 307 -8.20 -0.69 -2.53
CA LYS A 307 -8.94 0.16 -3.47
C LYS A 307 -10.45 0.04 -3.26
N ALA A 308 -10.96 -1.19 -3.12
CA ALA A 308 -12.36 -1.44 -2.80
C ALA A 308 -12.77 -0.82 -1.45
N PHE A 309 -11.86 -0.83 -0.46
CA PHE A 309 -12.08 -0.12 0.80
C PHE A 309 -12.22 1.39 0.57
N PHE A 310 -11.26 2.04 -0.12
CA PHE A 310 -11.30 3.49 -0.38
C PHE A 310 -12.56 3.93 -1.15
N ASP A 311 -13.01 3.11 -2.10
CA ASP A 311 -14.25 3.39 -2.83
C ASP A 311 -15.46 3.31 -1.89
N LYS A 312 -15.51 2.33 -0.96
CA LYS A 312 -16.52 2.29 0.10
C LYS A 312 -16.38 3.47 1.08
N THR A 313 -15.16 3.90 1.40
CA THR A 313 -14.87 5.05 2.28
C THR A 313 -15.47 6.33 1.73
N LYS A 314 -15.33 6.58 0.43
CA LYS A 314 -15.95 7.74 -0.25
C LYS A 314 -17.47 7.70 -0.16
N VAL A 315 -18.07 6.53 -0.38
CA VAL A 315 -19.53 6.35 -0.27
C VAL A 315 -20.00 6.62 1.16
N VAL A 316 -19.26 6.18 2.18
CA VAL A 316 -19.58 6.47 3.59
C VAL A 316 -19.47 7.96 3.89
N GLU A 317 -18.42 8.66 3.44
CA GLU A 317 -18.26 10.10 3.62
C GLU A 317 -19.39 10.90 2.98
N GLU A 318 -19.83 10.52 1.77
CA GLU A 318 -20.97 11.15 1.11
C GLU A 318 -22.29 10.89 1.84
N LEU A 319 -22.50 9.68 2.35
CA LEU A 319 -23.70 9.33 3.10
C LEU A 319 -23.75 10.04 4.46
N ILE A 320 -22.63 10.17 5.18
CA ILE A 320 -22.56 10.94 6.43
C ILE A 320 -22.90 12.41 6.15
N LYS A 321 -22.27 13.03 5.14
CA LYS A 321 -22.56 14.43 4.79
C LYS A 321 -24.03 14.66 4.42
N LYS A 322 -24.62 13.75 3.62
CA LYS A 322 -26.04 13.82 3.27
C LYS A 322 -26.95 13.65 4.49
N ALA A 323 -26.65 12.70 5.36
CA ALA A 323 -27.40 12.46 6.58
C ALA A 323 -27.34 13.67 7.54
N GLU A 324 -26.16 14.27 7.73
CA GLU A 324 -25.98 15.48 8.54
C GLU A 324 -26.74 16.69 7.96
N GLN A 325 -26.72 16.85 6.63
CA GLN A 325 -27.47 17.91 5.96
C GLN A 325 -28.98 17.70 6.10
N GLU A 326 -29.48 16.49 5.84
CA GLU A 326 -30.90 16.15 5.99
C GLU A 326 -31.37 16.31 7.44
N GLU A 327 -30.56 15.88 8.41
CA GLU A 327 -30.81 16.07 9.84
C GLU A 327 -30.96 17.55 10.19
N LYS A 328 -30.04 18.40 9.70
CA LYS A 328 -30.07 19.85 9.93
C LYS A 328 -31.32 20.48 9.32
N GLU A 329 -31.63 20.19 8.06
CA GLU A 329 -32.82 20.70 7.39
C GLU A 329 -34.11 20.27 8.10
N LEU A 330 -34.19 19.01 8.53
CA LEU A 330 -35.31 18.47 9.29
C LEU A 330 -35.49 19.21 10.63
N LYS A 331 -34.41 19.41 11.40
CA LYS A 331 -34.46 20.17 12.66
C LYS A 331 -34.98 21.59 12.44
N GLU A 332 -34.46 22.30 11.44
CA GLU A 332 -34.91 23.66 11.12
C GLU A 332 -36.40 23.69 10.72
N HIS A 333 -36.85 22.71 9.93
CA HIS A 333 -38.27 22.60 9.52
C HIS A 333 -39.18 22.30 10.72
N PHE A 334 -38.79 21.37 11.58
CA PHE A 334 -39.55 21.05 12.79
C PHE A 334 -39.63 22.22 13.76
N GLU A 335 -38.54 22.96 13.99
CA GLU A 335 -38.55 24.15 14.84
C GLU A 335 -39.50 25.23 14.30
N LYS A 336 -39.51 25.46 12.98
CA LYS A 336 -40.47 26.38 12.33
C LYS A 336 -41.91 25.90 12.54
N MET A 337 -42.16 24.60 12.37
CA MET A 337 -43.48 24.00 12.56
C MET A 337 -43.98 24.13 14.01
N VAL A 338 -43.12 23.87 15.00
CA VAL A 338 -43.45 24.08 16.42
C VAL A 338 -43.80 25.54 16.69
N LYS A 339 -43.02 26.49 16.15
CA LYS A 339 -43.29 27.93 16.31
C LYS A 339 -44.62 28.33 15.69
N LYS A 340 -44.94 27.85 14.48
CA LYS A 340 -46.23 28.07 13.81
C LYS A 340 -47.39 27.48 14.63
N ALA A 341 -47.30 26.21 15.02
CA ALA A 341 -48.32 25.52 15.81
C ALA A 341 -48.58 26.21 17.16
N LYS A 342 -47.53 26.70 17.84
CA LYS A 342 -47.64 27.50 19.07
C LYS A 342 -48.25 28.89 18.83
N ALA A 343 -47.97 29.54 17.70
CA ALA A 343 -48.61 30.81 17.37
C ALA A 343 -50.12 30.63 17.12
N PHE A 344 -50.52 29.54 16.46
CA PHE A 344 -51.94 29.25 16.20
C PHE A 344 -52.73 28.85 17.44
N SER A 345 -52.10 28.22 18.45
CA SER A 345 -52.79 27.92 19.71
C SER A 345 -53.19 29.19 20.48
N VAL A 346 -52.47 30.31 20.25
CA VAL A 346 -52.78 31.63 20.82
C VAL A 346 -53.89 32.34 20.04
N LEU A 347 -54.01 32.11 18.73
CA LEU A 347 -54.93 32.81 17.81
C LEU A 347 -56.29 32.11 17.62
N SER A 348 -56.73 31.32 18.60
CA SER A 348 -57.82 30.33 18.56
C SER A 348 -59.26 30.81 18.24
N GLY A 349 -59.45 31.96 17.57
CA GLY A 349 -60.76 32.55 17.30
C GLY A 349 -61.14 32.77 15.83
N SER A 350 -60.25 32.54 14.85
CA SER A 350 -60.56 32.78 13.43
C SER A 350 -60.84 31.49 12.65
N GLU A 351 -61.73 31.58 11.67
CA GLU A 351 -62.05 30.49 10.73
C GLU A 351 -60.82 30.08 9.89
N ASP A 352 -59.84 30.97 9.77
CA ASP A 352 -58.55 30.73 9.13
C ASP A 352 -57.67 29.70 9.87
N VAL A 353 -57.92 29.44 11.16
CA VAL A 353 -57.13 28.49 11.96
C VAL A 353 -57.20 27.08 11.38
N LYS A 354 -58.33 26.66 10.82
CA LYS A 354 -58.49 25.32 10.25
C LYS A 354 -57.61 25.13 8.99
N LYS A 355 -57.62 26.11 8.08
CA LYS A 355 -56.77 26.07 6.87
C LYS A 355 -55.28 26.03 7.21
N GLU A 356 -54.87 26.78 8.24
CA GLU A 356 -53.49 26.76 8.73
C GLU A 356 -53.11 25.42 9.39
N ILE A 357 -54.04 24.77 10.11
CA ILE A 357 -53.85 23.42 10.66
C ILE A 357 -53.72 22.37 9.54
N ASP A 358 -54.57 22.45 8.51
CA ASP A 358 -54.48 21.56 7.35
C ASP A 358 -53.13 21.73 6.64
N GLY A 359 -52.66 22.97 6.48
CA GLY A 359 -51.33 23.29 5.94
C GLY A 359 -50.18 22.72 6.78
N LEU A 360 -50.29 22.75 8.13
CA LEU A 360 -49.34 22.08 9.01
C LEU A 360 -49.35 20.55 8.83
N GLY A 361 -50.52 19.97 8.54
CA GLY A 361 -50.65 18.55 8.23
C GLY A 361 -49.92 18.14 6.95
N GLU A 362 -49.98 18.96 5.91
CA GLU A 362 -49.23 18.74 4.66
C GLU A 362 -47.72 18.91 4.86
N GLU A 363 -47.30 19.97 5.57
CA GLU A 363 -45.89 20.17 5.92
C GLU A 363 -45.37 18.98 6.76
N LEU A 364 -46.18 18.42 7.66
CA LEU A 364 -45.81 17.27 8.49
C LEU A 364 -45.58 16.02 7.64
N LYS A 365 -46.44 15.75 6.66
CA LYS A 365 -46.25 14.62 5.72
C LYS A 365 -44.94 14.73 4.94
N ALA A 366 -44.64 15.92 4.41
CA ALA A 366 -43.38 16.15 3.69
C ALA A 366 -42.14 15.93 4.57
N ILE A 367 -42.25 16.27 5.86
CA ILE A 367 -41.20 16.02 6.85
C ILE A 367 -41.08 14.52 7.17
N GLU A 368 -42.19 13.79 7.29
CA GLU A 368 -42.18 12.33 7.50
C GLU A 368 -41.53 11.57 6.34
N GLU A 369 -41.75 12.01 5.10
CA GLU A 369 -41.07 11.47 3.92
C GLU A 369 -39.55 11.68 3.97
N ARG A 370 -39.11 12.91 4.31
CA ARG A 370 -37.69 13.22 4.49
C ARG A 370 -37.06 12.41 5.63
N LYS A 371 -37.78 12.22 6.73
CA LYS A 371 -37.34 11.34 7.84
C LYS A 371 -37.16 9.89 7.37
N ALA A 372 -38.06 9.38 6.52
CA ALA A 372 -37.93 8.04 5.94
C ALA A 372 -36.69 7.92 5.03
N LEU A 373 -36.36 8.97 4.28
CA LEU A 373 -35.13 9.03 3.49
C LEU A 373 -33.89 8.98 4.38
N LEU A 374 -33.82 9.79 5.44
CA LEU A 374 -32.74 9.78 6.43
C LEU A 374 -32.57 8.38 7.05
N GLY A 375 -33.66 7.76 7.51
CA GLY A 375 -33.64 6.40 8.05
C GLY A 375 -33.13 5.36 7.03
N GLY A 376 -33.48 5.52 5.75
CA GLY A 376 -32.95 4.71 4.66
C GLY A 376 -31.44 4.88 4.45
N GLN A 377 -30.94 6.12 4.56
CA GLN A 377 -29.50 6.41 4.49
C GLN A 377 -28.73 5.81 5.66
N LEU A 378 -29.25 5.93 6.89
CA LEU A 378 -28.64 5.33 8.08
C LEU A 378 -28.56 3.81 7.98
N LYS A 379 -29.62 3.17 7.48
CA LYS A 379 -29.60 1.72 7.25
C LYS A 379 -28.53 1.31 6.25
N LYS A 380 -28.36 2.07 5.16
CA LYS A 380 -27.28 1.84 4.18
C LYS A 380 -25.90 2.05 4.83
N LEU A 381 -25.72 3.12 5.58
CA LEU A 381 -24.50 3.45 6.31
C LEU A 381 -24.10 2.30 7.25
N ARG A 382 -25.05 1.81 8.05
CA ARG A 382 -24.86 0.69 8.98
C ARG A 382 -24.45 -0.60 8.28
N ASN A 383 -25.03 -0.89 7.11
CA ASN A 383 -24.66 -2.06 6.33
C ASN A 383 -23.23 -1.95 5.76
N ILE A 384 -22.88 -0.79 5.20
CA ILE A 384 -21.53 -0.57 4.66
C ILE A 384 -20.48 -0.61 5.78
N MET A 385 -20.77 0.00 6.93
CA MET A 385 -19.89 -0.06 8.11
C MET A 385 -19.69 -1.50 8.61
N ARG A 386 -20.76 -2.30 8.65
CA ARG A 386 -20.67 -3.73 9.00
C ARG A 386 -19.81 -4.50 8.00
N ASP A 387 -19.93 -4.21 6.71
CA ASP A 387 -19.13 -4.84 5.66
C ASP A 387 -17.66 -4.38 5.65
N ILE A 388 -17.37 -3.20 6.20
CA ILE A 388 -16.01 -2.69 6.40
C ILE A 388 -15.35 -3.36 7.61
N MET A 389 -16.12 -3.65 8.66
CA MET A 389 -15.62 -4.25 9.89
C MET A 389 -15.42 -5.77 9.82
N ARG A 390 -15.96 -6.43 8.77
CA ARG A 390 -15.74 -7.84 8.45
C ARG A 390 -14.55 -7.99 7.54
#